data_AF-A0AAV1M2J6-F1
#
_entry.id   AF-A0AAV1M2J6-F1
#
_cell.length_a   1.000
_cell.length_b   1.000
_cell.length_c   1.000
_cell.angle_alpha   90.00
_cell.angle_beta   90.00
_cell.angle_gamma   90.00
#
_symmetry.space_group_name_H-M   'P 1'
#
loop_
_entity.id
_entity.type
_entity.pdbx_description
1 polymer ?
#
loop_
_entity_poly.entity_id
_entity_poly.type
_entity_poly.pdbx_seq_one_letter_code
_entity_poly.pdbx_strand_id
1 'polypeptide(L)'
;MIPAFFADCFLWLSGKRPRYVKLQQIALKLNNNYQYFTTRSWLMDSKKTQALYASLSALDQNLFPFNPVNIVWSEYLPVYYKGVKTYLF
;
A
#
# COMPACT_ATOMS: atom_id res chain seq x y z
N MET A 1 -17.78 -12.85 -9.86
CA MET A 1 -17.59 -13.97 -10.81
C MET A 1 -18.37 -13.78 -12.10
N ILE A 2 -19.69 -13.55 -12.05
CA ILE A 2 -20.55 -13.42 -13.25
C ILE A 2 -20.05 -12.35 -14.25
N PRO A 3 -19.71 -11.11 -13.85
CA PRO A 3 -19.27 -10.09 -14.84
C PRO A 3 -17.93 -10.42 -15.51
N ALA A 4 -16.99 -11.04 -14.77
CA ALA A 4 -15.69 -11.44 -15.30
C ALA A 4 -15.80 -12.58 -16.32
N PHE A 5 -16.77 -13.48 -16.13
CA PHE A 5 -17.06 -14.56 -17.06
C PHE A 5 -17.63 -14.03 -18.38
N PHE A 6 -18.61 -13.12 -18.34
CA PHE A 6 -19.12 -12.47 -19.57
C PHE A 6 -18.02 -11.72 -20.33
N ALA A 7 -17.13 -11.02 -19.62
CA ALA A 7 -16.00 -10.34 -20.24
C ALA A 7 -15.00 -11.32 -20.89
N ASP A 8 -14.77 -12.48 -20.26
CA ASP A 8 -13.92 -13.53 -20.82
C ASP A 8 -14.57 -14.25 -22.02
N CYS A 9 -15.90 -14.47 -22.00
CA CYS A 9 -16.63 -14.95 -23.16
C CYS A 9 -16.52 -13.96 -24.33
N PHE A 10 -16.66 -12.66 -24.08
CA PHE A 10 -16.50 -11.65 -25.12
C PHE A 10 -15.08 -11.61 -25.69
N LEU A 11 -14.05 -11.72 -24.83
CA LEU A 11 -12.66 -11.83 -25.27
C LEU A 11 -12.43 -13.07 -26.13
N TRP A 12 -12.96 -14.21 -25.69
CA TRP A 12 -12.84 -15.48 -26.41
C TRP A 12 -13.52 -15.42 -27.78
N LEU A 13 -14.74 -14.87 -27.85
CA LEU A 13 -15.45 -14.60 -29.11
C LEU A 13 -14.69 -13.62 -30.02
N SER A 14 -13.91 -12.70 -29.45
CA SER A 14 -13.05 -11.76 -30.17
C SER A 14 -11.67 -12.35 -30.55
N GLY A 15 -11.46 -13.67 -30.38
CA GLY A 15 -10.19 -14.35 -30.66
C GLY A 15 -9.05 -14.05 -29.66
N LYS A 16 -9.36 -13.38 -28.55
CA LYS A 16 -8.41 -13.03 -27.49
C LYS A 16 -8.45 -14.07 -26.36
N ARG A 17 -7.35 -14.20 -25.64
CA ARG A 17 -7.28 -15.15 -24.51
C ARG A 17 -8.09 -14.63 -23.31
N PRO A 18 -9.01 -15.42 -22.74
CA PRO A 18 -9.72 -15.07 -21.51
C PRO A 18 -8.73 -14.95 -20.34
N ARG A 19 -8.90 -13.94 -19.48
CA ARG A 19 -7.98 -13.62 -18.37
C ARG A 19 -8.67 -13.02 -17.14
N TYR A 20 -9.87 -12.47 -17.28
CA TYR A 20 -10.54 -11.70 -16.22
C TYR A 20 -11.01 -12.58 -15.06
N VAL A 21 -11.45 -13.81 -15.32
CA VAL A 21 -11.80 -14.76 -14.25
C VAL A 21 -10.57 -15.10 -13.42
N LYS A 22 -9.43 -15.38 -14.06
CA LYS A 22 -8.16 -15.66 -13.37
C LYS A 22 -7.69 -14.45 -12.54
N LEU A 23 -7.76 -13.25 -13.10
CA LEU A 23 -7.38 -12.02 -12.40
C LEU A 23 -8.29 -11.75 -11.20
N GLN A 24 -9.60 -11.95 -11.34
CA GLN A 24 -10.54 -11.83 -10.24
C GLN A 24 -10.28 -12.86 -9.13
N GLN A 25 -9.94 -14.11 -9.48
CA GLN A 25 -9.59 -15.13 -8.50
C GLN A 25 -8.33 -14.75 -7.70
N ILE A 26 -7.30 -14.21 -8.36
CA ILE A 26 -6.09 -13.72 -7.69
C ILE A 26 -6.46 -12.57 -6.76
N ALA A 27 -7.22 -11.58 -7.24
CA ALA A 27 -7.64 -10.44 -6.43
C ALA A 27 -8.45 -10.87 -5.19
N LEU A 28 -9.38 -11.82 -5.32
CA LEU A 28 -10.15 -12.34 -4.20
C LEU A 28 -9.28 -13.11 -3.20
N LYS A 29 -8.35 -13.95 -3.67
CA LYS A 29 -7.41 -14.66 -2.79
C LYS A 29 -6.54 -13.69 -2.01
N LEU A 30 -5.98 -12.68 -2.69
CA LEU A 30 -5.20 -11.63 -2.06
C LEU A 30 -6.05 -10.87 -1.04
N ASN A 31 -7.24 -10.43 -1.42
CA ASN A 31 -8.13 -9.69 -0.52
C ASN A 31 -8.47 -10.49 0.74
N ASN A 32 -8.84 -11.77 0.60
CA ASN A 32 -9.12 -12.64 1.75
C ASN A 32 -7.92 -12.76 2.70
N ASN A 33 -6.71 -12.92 2.14
CA ASN A 33 -5.48 -13.01 2.93
C ASN A 33 -5.13 -11.67 3.61
N TYR A 34 -5.34 -10.55 2.93
CA TYR A 34 -5.02 -9.22 3.44
C TYR A 34 -6.10 -8.63 4.36
N GLN A 35 -7.34 -9.10 4.27
CA GLN A 35 -8.48 -8.54 4.98
C GLN A 35 -8.22 -8.40 6.49
N TYR A 36 -7.61 -9.41 7.11
CA TYR A 36 -7.25 -9.36 8.53
C TYR A 36 -6.33 -8.17 8.86
N PHE A 37 -5.37 -7.87 7.99
CA PHE A 37 -4.39 -6.82 8.19
C PHE A 37 -4.91 -5.43 7.82
N THR A 38 -5.76 -5.33 6.79
CA THR A 38 -6.20 -4.04 6.25
C THR A 38 -7.48 -3.50 6.90
N THR A 39 -8.33 -4.37 7.46
CA THR A 39 -9.62 -3.95 8.05
C THR A 39 -9.57 -3.68 9.55
N ARG A 40 -8.46 -4.03 10.21
CA ARG A 40 -8.27 -3.80 11.64
C ARG A 40 -7.47 -2.52 11.86
N SER A 41 -7.88 -1.74 12.86
CA SER A 41 -7.07 -0.65 13.37
C SER A 41 -5.96 -1.22 14.26
N TRP A 42 -4.72 -0.89 13.93
CA TRP A 42 -3.56 -1.30 14.69
C TRP A 42 -3.06 -0.13 15.54
N LEU A 43 -3.08 -0.29 16.86
CA LEU A 43 -2.45 0.67 17.75
C LEU A 43 -0.98 0.28 17.89
N MET A 44 -0.12 1.04 17.22
CA MET A 44 1.33 0.89 17.31
C MET A 44 1.82 1.70 18.51
N ASP A 45 2.07 1.05 19.65
CA ASP A 45 2.61 1.74 20.82
C ASP A 45 4.05 2.19 20.55
N SER A 46 4.25 3.50 20.55
CA SER A 46 5.54 4.16 20.33
C SER A 46 5.83 5.22 21.38
N LYS A 47 5.19 5.13 22.56
CA LYS A 47 5.27 6.16 23.63
C LYS A 47 6.70 6.58 23.98
N LYS A 48 7.63 5.63 24.11
CA LYS A 48 9.04 5.94 24.44
C LYS A 48 9.74 6.73 23.32
N THR A 49 9.49 6.36 22.07
CA THR A 49 10.05 7.06 20.91
C THR A 49 9.46 8.45 20.77
N GLN A 50 8.15 8.60 21.01
CA GLN A 50 7.50 9.90 21.04
C GLN A 50 8.04 10.79 22.17
N ALA A 51 8.25 10.25 23.36
CA ALA A 51 8.83 10.97 24.49
C ALA A 51 10.27 11.41 24.20
N LEU A 52 11.08 10.53 23.60
CA LEU A 52 12.44 10.87 23.16
C LEU A 52 12.39 12.01 22.13
N TYR A 53 11.55 11.90 21.11
CA TYR A 53 11.41 12.95 20.09
C TYR A 53 10.98 14.29 20.70
N ALA A 54 10.03 14.27 21.65
CA ALA A 54 9.58 15.45 22.37
C ALA A 54 10.67 16.09 23.26
N SER A 55 11.66 15.30 23.71
CA SER A 55 12.81 15.82 24.47
C SER A 55 13.90 16.47 23.60
N LEU A 56 13.85 16.31 22.27
CA LEU A 56 14.83 16.91 21.36
C LEU A 56 14.65 18.41 21.25
N SER A 57 15.74 19.12 20.91
CA SER A 57 15.68 20.54 20.60
C SER A 57 14.81 20.80 19.37
N ALA A 58 14.26 22.01 19.24
CA ALA A 58 13.49 22.39 18.05
C ALA A 58 14.34 22.28 16.76
N LEU A 59 15.65 22.52 16.85
CA LEU A 59 16.57 22.35 15.74
C LEU A 59 16.65 20.88 15.30
N ASP A 60 16.86 19.97 16.25
CA ASP A 60 16.98 18.54 15.93
C ASP A 60 15.65 17.95 15.43
N GLN A 61 14.53 18.39 15.99
CA GLN A 61 13.20 17.98 15.52
C GLN A 61 12.95 18.38 14.06
N ASN A 62 13.46 19.55 13.64
CA ASN A 62 13.36 20.03 12.26
C ASN A 62 14.34 19.32 11.33
N LEU A 63 15.55 19.01 11.80
CA LEU A 63 16.52 18.24 11.02
C LEU A 63 16.07 16.79 10.79
N PHE A 64 15.37 16.21 11.77
CA PHE A 64 14.94 14.82 11.75
C PHE A 64 13.44 14.67 12.04
N PRO A 65 12.54 15.06 11.11
CA PRO A 65 11.11 14.95 11.31
C PRO A 65 10.70 13.48 11.43
N PHE A 66 10.22 13.07 12.60
CA PHE A 66 9.89 11.68 12.91
C PHE A 66 8.39 11.43 13.10
N ASN A 67 7.55 12.48 13.07
CA ASN A 67 6.11 12.33 13.25
C ASN A 67 5.42 11.92 11.94
N PRO A 68 4.84 10.71 11.83
CA PRO A 68 4.18 10.26 10.60
C PRO A 68 2.95 11.08 10.22
N VAL A 69 2.35 11.79 11.19
CA VAL A 69 1.22 12.70 10.95
C VAL A 69 1.62 13.89 10.07
N ASN A 70 2.89 14.29 10.13
CA ASN A 70 3.39 15.43 9.38
C ASN A 70 3.81 15.07 7.93
N ILE A 71 3.74 13.78 7.56
CA ILE A 71 4.14 13.31 6.23
C ILE A 71 3.02 13.61 5.23
N VAL A 72 3.35 14.36 4.17
CA VAL A 72 2.49 14.52 2.99
C VAL A 72 2.63 13.27 2.12
N TRP A 73 1.82 12.26 2.39
CA TRP A 73 1.94 10.92 1.77
C TRP A 73 1.85 10.94 0.24
N SER A 74 1.06 11.86 -0.34
CA SER A 74 0.94 12.03 -1.78
C SER A 74 2.26 12.45 -2.46
N GLU A 75 3.13 13.16 -1.74
CA GLU A 75 4.44 13.59 -2.24
C GLU A 75 5.54 12.60 -1.87
N TYR A 76 5.46 12.02 -0.67
CA TYR A 76 6.46 11.07 -0.17
C TYR A 76 6.49 9.76 -0.97
N LEU A 77 5.31 9.16 -1.22
CA LEU A 77 5.23 7.82 -1.84
C LEU A 77 5.87 7.74 -3.24
N PRO A 78 5.66 8.71 -4.16
CA PRO A 78 6.33 8.69 -5.46
C PRO A 78 7.86 8.76 -5.36
N VAL A 79 8.39 9.61 -4.47
CA VAL A 79 9.84 9.76 -4.27
C VAL A 79 10.43 8.49 -3.68
N TYR A 80 9.80 7.96 -2.63
CA TYR A 80 10.17 6.70 -2.01
C TYR A 80 10.19 5.55 -3.02
N TYR A 81 9.10 5.38 -3.79
CA TYR A 81 8.98 4.33 -4.80
C TYR A 81 10.07 4.44 -5.87
N LYS A 82 10.35 5.66 -6.35
CA LYS A 82 11.41 5.90 -7.32
C LYS A 82 12.77 5.50 -6.75
N GLY A 83 13.08 5.88 -5.51
CA GLY A 83 14.32 5.51 -4.84
C GLY A 83 14.49 4.00 -4.73
N VAL A 84 13.45 3.31 -4.26
CA VAL A 84 13.45 1.84 -4.18
C VAL A 84 13.71 1.22 -5.56
N LYS A 85 13.02 1.68 -6.60
CA LYS A 85 13.18 1.14 -7.96
C LYS A 85 14.56 1.43 -8.57
N THR A 86 15.22 2.52 -8.19
CA THR A 86 16.53 2.88 -8.76
C THR A 86 17.70 2.22 -8.03
N TYR A 87 17.57 1.97 -6.74
CA TYR A 87 18.70 1.56 -5.89
C TYR A 87 18.57 0.17 -5.27
N LEU A 88 17.36 -0.41 -5.17
CA LEU A 88 17.15 -1.73 -4.55
C LEU A 88 16.75 -2.81 -5.57
N PHE A 89 16.22 -2.43 -6.73
CA PHE A 89 15.86 -3.32 -7.84
C PHE A 89 16.64 -2.93 -9.09
#